data_AF-A0A924D078-F1
#
_entry.id   AF-A0A924D078-F1
#
_cell.length_a   1.000
_cell.length_b   1.000
_cell.length_c   1.000
_cell.angle_alpha   90.00
_cell.angle_beta   90.00
_cell.angle_gamma   90.00
#
_symmetry.space_group_name_H-M   'P 1'
#
loop_
_entity.id
_entity.type
_entity.pdbx_description
1 polymer ?
#
loop_
_entity_poly.entity_id
_entity_poly.type
_entity_poly.pdbx_seq_one_letter_code
_entity_poly.pdbx_strand_id
1 'polypeptide(L)'
;MRHYAGSALMLIVTMAAAVGCYTINLRVSAERAAVEGLRNGLVADAREIRTLQAELRTRARFPEMQRWNDGVFQMSAPAASQYLRSPLQLASYGAAPAAKAPSEMLYAVTAPPAAPAPAPVVTVAYVPATPPEAAQLIRAGYTATPKPKSLAIDLGDIAAPGPDAPAAKPAPTRPAAAKHSAADAFDPAAQGAQ
;
A
#
# COMPACT_ATOMS: atom_id res chain seq x y z
N MET A 1 -1.92 -80.77 0.73
CA MET A 1 -1.07 -79.57 0.93
C MET A 1 -1.04 -78.61 -0.26
N ARG A 2 -1.00 -79.08 -1.52
CA ARG A 2 -0.94 -78.23 -2.73
C ARG A 2 -2.10 -77.23 -2.90
N HIS A 3 -3.31 -77.53 -2.45
CA HIS A 3 -4.45 -76.60 -2.55
C HIS A 3 -4.32 -75.38 -1.61
N TYR A 4 -3.74 -75.54 -0.42
CA TYR A 4 -3.50 -74.44 0.53
C TYR A 4 -2.41 -73.47 0.05
N ALA A 5 -1.43 -73.98 -0.71
CA ALA A 5 -0.40 -73.14 -1.32
C ALA A 5 -0.99 -72.20 -2.38
N GLY A 6 -1.95 -72.66 -3.18
CA GLY A 6 -2.65 -71.82 -4.17
C GLY A 6 -3.52 -70.74 -3.55
N SER A 7 -4.28 -71.06 -2.48
CA SER A 7 -5.07 -70.06 -1.75
C SER A 7 -4.20 -69.03 -1.02
N ALA A 8 -3.08 -69.46 -0.44
CA ALA A 8 -2.12 -68.55 0.19
C ALA A 8 -1.53 -67.55 -0.83
N LEU A 9 -1.23 -68.00 -2.05
CA LEU A 9 -0.72 -67.13 -3.10
C LEU A 9 -1.75 -66.08 -3.53
N MET A 10 -3.02 -66.46 -3.71
CA MET A 10 -4.12 -65.53 -4.01
C MET A 10 -4.27 -64.46 -2.92
N LEU A 11 -4.22 -64.87 -1.65
CA LEU A 11 -4.30 -63.92 -0.53
C LEU A 11 -3.13 -62.92 -0.54
N ILE A 12 -1.90 -63.38 -0.76
CA ILE A 12 -0.73 -62.50 -0.83
C ILE A 12 -0.87 -61.50 -1.98
N VAL A 13 -1.31 -61.93 -3.16
CA VAL A 13 -1.53 -61.05 -4.31
C VAL A 13 -2.59 -59.99 -4.00
N THR A 14 -3.71 -60.36 -3.39
CA THR A 14 -4.75 -59.40 -3.01
C THR A 14 -4.27 -58.39 -1.97
N MET A 15 -3.48 -58.82 -0.98
CA MET A 15 -2.89 -57.92 0.01
C MET A 15 -1.87 -56.97 -0.61
N ALA A 16 -1.00 -57.46 -1.51
CA ALA A 16 -0.06 -56.62 -2.23
C ALA A 16 -0.77 -55.57 -3.08
N ALA A 17 -1.85 -55.95 -3.78
CA ALA A 17 -2.67 -55.03 -4.55
C ALA A 17 -3.35 -53.97 -3.65
N ALA A 18 -3.89 -54.38 -2.50
CA ALA A 18 -4.53 -53.46 -1.55
C ALA A 18 -3.52 -52.43 -1.01
N VAL A 19 -2.32 -52.88 -0.62
CA VAL A 19 -1.24 -51.99 -0.15
C VAL A 19 -0.78 -51.06 -1.27
N GLY A 20 -0.60 -51.56 -2.50
CA GLY A 20 -0.20 -50.75 -3.65
C GLY A 20 -1.22 -49.65 -3.98
N CYS A 21 -2.51 -49.99 -4.01
CA CYS A 21 -3.58 -49.02 -4.21
C CYS A 21 -3.61 -47.96 -3.10
N TYR A 22 -3.40 -48.37 -1.85
CA TYR A 22 -3.36 -47.47 -0.71
C TYR A 22 -2.20 -46.47 -0.80
N THR A 23 -0.97 -46.93 -1.13
CA THR A 23 0.18 -46.01 -1.22
C THR A 23 0.01 -44.97 -2.32
N ILE A 24 -0.56 -45.36 -3.47
CA ILE A 24 -0.85 -44.44 -4.57
C ILE A 24 -1.88 -43.38 -4.15
N ASN A 25 -2.95 -43.78 -3.47
CA ASN A 25 -3.97 -42.83 -2.98
C ASN A 25 -3.39 -41.81 -1.97
N LEU A 26 -2.50 -42.27 -1.09
CA LEU A 26 -1.79 -41.39 -0.16
C LEU A 26 -0.87 -40.41 -0.89
N ARG A 27 -0.18 -40.84 -1.96
CA ARG A 27 0.68 -39.96 -2.78
C ARG A 27 -0.14 -38.88 -3.47
N VAL A 28 -1.26 -39.23 -4.09
CA VAL A 28 -2.16 -38.25 -4.73
C VAL A 28 -2.70 -37.25 -3.70
N SER A 29 -3.02 -37.71 -2.50
CA SER A 29 -3.48 -36.84 -1.42
C SER A 29 -2.38 -35.87 -0.97
N ALA A 30 -1.14 -36.34 -0.87
CA ALA A 30 0.03 -35.50 -0.55
C ALA A 30 0.31 -34.47 -1.66
N GLU A 31 0.22 -34.84 -2.94
CA GLU A 31 0.39 -33.93 -4.07
C GLU A 31 -0.69 -32.83 -4.10
N ARG A 32 -1.96 -33.20 -3.85
CA ARG A 32 -3.05 -32.22 -3.75
C ARG A 32 -2.79 -31.22 -2.61
N ALA A 33 -2.32 -31.70 -1.46
CA ALA A 33 -1.97 -30.83 -0.35
C ALA A 33 -0.79 -29.89 -0.70
N ALA A 34 0.21 -30.37 -1.44
CA ALA A 34 1.33 -29.54 -1.88
C ALA A 34 0.90 -28.44 -2.86
N VAL A 35 0.03 -28.78 -3.84
CA VAL A 35 -0.54 -27.79 -4.77
C VAL A 35 -1.35 -26.74 -4.04
N GLU A 36 -2.15 -27.15 -3.05
CA GLU A 36 -2.95 -26.22 -2.26
C GLU A 36 -2.07 -25.28 -1.41
N GLY A 37 -0.95 -25.78 -0.88
CA GLY A 37 0.08 -24.97 -0.23
C GLY A 37 0.64 -23.87 -1.15
N LEU A 38 0.98 -24.22 -2.39
CA LEU A 38 1.48 -23.25 -3.37
C LEU A 38 0.42 -22.21 -3.75
N ARG A 39 -0.84 -22.63 -3.96
CA ARG A 39 -1.96 -21.71 -4.25
C ARG A 39 -2.16 -20.70 -3.13
N ASN A 40 -2.10 -21.16 -1.89
CA ASN A 40 -2.20 -20.27 -0.72
C ASN A 40 -1.02 -19.28 -0.68
N GLY A 41 0.19 -19.73 -1.00
CA GLY A 41 1.35 -18.86 -1.17
C GLY A 41 1.12 -17.78 -2.24
N LEU A 42 0.67 -18.18 -3.43
CA LEU A 42 0.38 -17.25 -4.54
C LEU A 42 -0.68 -16.20 -4.16
N VAL A 43 -1.72 -16.60 -3.44
CA VAL A 43 -2.77 -15.67 -2.95
C VAL A 43 -2.21 -14.70 -1.91
N ALA A 44 -1.30 -15.14 -1.04
CA ALA A 44 -0.63 -14.28 -0.08
C ALA A 44 0.28 -13.25 -0.79
N ASP A 45 1.12 -13.71 -1.71
CA ASP A 45 2.02 -12.85 -2.50
C ASP A 45 1.23 -11.81 -3.32
N ALA A 46 0.12 -12.22 -3.94
CA ALA A 46 -0.76 -11.31 -4.67
C ALA A 46 -1.43 -10.25 -3.79
N ARG A 47 -1.62 -10.51 -2.48
CA ARG A 47 -2.07 -9.48 -1.53
C ARG A 47 -0.95 -8.52 -1.20
N GLU A 48 0.26 -9.02 -0.94
CA GLU A 48 1.43 -8.19 -0.66
C GLU A 48 1.74 -7.25 -1.83
N ILE A 49 1.74 -7.75 -3.06
CA ILE A 49 1.94 -6.92 -4.26
C ILE A 49 0.89 -5.80 -4.31
N ARG A 50 -0.38 -6.08 -4.01
CA ARG A 50 -1.41 -5.04 -3.99
C ARG A 50 -1.18 -3.99 -2.92
N THR A 51 -0.72 -4.40 -1.74
CA THR A 51 -0.33 -3.47 -0.67
C THR A 51 0.84 -2.60 -1.10
N LEU A 52 1.91 -3.20 -1.65
CA LEU A 52 3.08 -2.48 -2.16
C LEU A 52 2.71 -1.50 -3.28
N GLN A 53 1.82 -1.91 -4.20
CA GLN A 53 1.31 -1.04 -5.25
C GLN A 53 0.48 0.12 -4.71
N ALA A 54 -0.28 -0.10 -3.63
CA ALA A 54 -1.02 0.98 -2.99
C ALA A 54 -0.06 1.99 -2.37
N GLU A 55 0.97 1.54 -1.66
CA GLU A 55 2.02 2.41 -1.09
C GLU A 55 2.80 3.18 -2.17
N LEU A 56 3.16 2.51 -3.27
CA LEU A 56 3.84 3.18 -4.37
C LEU A 56 2.92 4.20 -5.07
N ARG A 57 1.62 3.88 -5.23
CA ARG A 57 0.66 4.81 -5.83
C ARG A 57 0.48 6.05 -4.97
N THR A 58 0.46 5.93 -3.65
CA THR A 58 0.39 7.10 -2.77
C THR A 58 1.68 7.92 -2.86
N ARG A 59 2.85 7.28 -2.83
CA ARG A 59 4.14 7.96 -2.97
C ARG A 59 4.32 8.65 -4.32
N ALA A 60 3.82 8.06 -5.40
CA ALA A 60 3.89 8.62 -6.74
C ALA A 60 2.96 9.83 -6.97
N ARG A 61 1.92 10.01 -6.14
CA ARG A 61 0.94 11.11 -6.30
C ARG A 61 1.32 12.41 -5.58
N PHE A 62 2.34 12.41 -4.72
CA PHE A 62 2.78 13.63 -4.02
C PHE A 62 3.23 14.77 -4.94
N PRO A 63 3.98 14.53 -6.03
CA PRO A 63 4.41 15.60 -6.92
C PRO A 63 3.24 16.30 -7.62
N GLU A 64 2.17 15.56 -7.93
CA GLU A 64 0.97 16.13 -8.56
C GLU A 64 0.19 17.00 -7.57
N MET A 65 0.06 16.55 -6.32
CA MET A 65 -0.52 17.37 -5.24
C MET A 65 0.28 18.64 -5.00
N GLN A 66 1.61 18.55 -5.05
CA GLN A 66 2.47 19.73 -4.96
C GLN A 66 2.26 20.67 -6.14
N ARG A 67 2.18 20.16 -7.37
CA ARG A 67 1.86 20.98 -8.55
C ARG A 67 0.49 21.67 -8.44
N TRP A 68 -0.52 20.99 -7.90
CA TRP A 68 -1.85 21.59 -7.69
C TRP A 68 -1.84 22.63 -6.57
N ASN A 69 -1.11 22.36 -5.50
CA ASN A 69 -0.89 23.32 -4.41
C ASN A 69 -0.20 24.58 -4.94
N ASP A 70 0.90 24.42 -5.68
CA ASP A 70 1.70 25.53 -6.19
C ASP A 70 1.02 26.27 -7.36
N GLY A 71 0.05 25.65 -8.05
CA GLY A 71 -0.62 26.22 -9.22
C GLY A 71 -1.98 26.87 -8.92
N VAL A 72 -2.79 26.26 -8.06
CA VAL A 72 -4.20 26.67 -7.85
C VAL A 72 -4.46 27.07 -6.41
N PHE A 73 -4.05 26.25 -5.45
CA PHE A 73 -4.47 26.45 -4.06
C PHE A 73 -3.61 27.47 -3.30
N GLN A 74 -2.31 27.55 -3.62
CA GLN A 74 -1.30 28.38 -2.95
C GLN A 74 -1.38 28.29 -1.41
N MET A 75 -1.71 27.11 -0.90
CA MET A 75 -1.86 26.91 0.54
C MET A 75 -0.50 26.67 1.16
N SER A 76 -0.25 27.38 2.27
CA SER A 76 0.89 27.17 3.16
C SER A 76 0.37 26.74 4.52
N ALA A 77 1.19 25.98 5.27
CA ALA A 77 0.84 25.59 6.62
C ALA A 77 0.66 26.85 7.51
N PRO A 78 -0.37 26.91 8.37
CA PRO A 78 -0.59 28.05 9.25
C PRO A 78 0.62 28.28 10.16
N ALA A 79 1.02 29.55 10.30
CA ALA A 79 2.13 29.90 11.17
C ALA A 79 1.80 29.60 12.63
N ALA A 80 2.80 29.21 13.43
CA ALA A 80 2.62 28.92 14.86
C ALA A 80 2.00 30.10 15.65
N SER A 81 2.13 31.33 15.16
CA SER A 81 1.53 32.54 15.71
C SER A 81 0.02 32.69 15.43
N GLN A 82 -0.52 31.97 14.43
CA GLN A 82 -1.93 31.97 14.07
C GLN A 82 -2.76 31.00 14.95
N TYR A 83 -2.09 30.15 15.74
CA TYR A 83 -2.74 29.30 16.72
C TYR A 83 -2.88 30.02 18.08
N LEU A 84 -4.01 29.80 18.72
CA LEU A 84 -4.26 30.23 20.09
C LEU A 84 -3.38 29.40 21.04
N ARG A 85 -2.65 30.06 21.95
CA ARG A 85 -1.70 29.40 22.86
C ARG A 85 -2.33 28.95 24.18
N SER A 86 -3.55 29.38 24.48
CA SER A 86 -4.21 29.08 25.77
C SER A 86 -5.73 29.03 25.63
N PRO A 87 -6.43 28.14 26.38
CA PRO A 87 -7.88 28.15 26.50
C PRO A 87 -8.44 29.49 27.01
N LEU A 88 -7.66 30.22 27.83
CA LEU A 88 -8.04 31.56 28.28
C LEU A 88 -8.06 32.57 27.13
N GLN A 89 -7.13 32.44 26.18
CA GLN A 89 -7.08 33.24 24.96
C GLN A 89 -8.27 32.93 24.05
N LEU A 90 -8.75 31.68 24.02
CA LEU A 90 -9.98 31.32 23.32
C LEU A 90 -11.23 31.91 24.01
N ALA A 91 -11.29 31.86 25.34
CA ALA A 91 -12.39 32.42 26.13
C ALA A 91 -12.56 33.94 25.91
N SER A 92 -11.46 34.68 25.69
CA SER A 92 -11.53 36.11 25.35
C SER A 92 -12.17 36.38 23.98
N TYR A 93 -12.21 35.41 23.06
CA TYR A 93 -12.95 35.53 21.79
C TYR A 93 -14.43 35.13 21.91
N GLY A 94 -14.83 34.48 23.01
CA GLY A 94 -16.22 34.04 23.25
C GLY A 94 -17.11 35.09 23.92
N ALA A 95 -16.52 36.17 24.44
CA ALA A 95 -17.30 37.30 24.95
C ALA A 95 -17.88 38.08 23.75
N ALA A 96 -19.21 38.16 23.65
CA ALA A 96 -19.87 38.93 22.60
C ALA A 96 -19.30 40.36 22.55
N PRO A 97 -18.88 40.87 21.38
CA PRO A 97 -18.39 42.24 21.29
C PRO A 97 -19.51 43.17 21.77
N ALA A 98 -19.21 43.99 22.78
CA ALA A 98 -20.06 45.12 23.12
C ALA A 98 -20.30 45.89 21.81
N ALA A 99 -21.57 46.00 21.43
CA ALA A 99 -22.02 46.41 20.12
C ALA A 99 -21.36 47.72 19.62
N LYS A 100 -20.24 47.63 18.88
CA LYS A 100 -19.83 48.58 17.84
C LYS A 100 -18.52 48.16 17.11
N ALA A 101 -18.59 47.21 16.18
CA ALA A 101 -17.77 47.22 14.97
C ALA A 101 -18.28 46.15 14.02
N PRO A 102 -18.38 46.40 12.70
CA PRO A 102 -18.56 45.34 11.74
C PRO A 102 -17.30 44.47 11.76
N SER A 103 -17.36 43.34 12.45
CA SER A 103 -16.36 42.30 12.33
C SER A 103 -16.53 41.66 10.95
N GLU A 104 -15.97 42.29 9.91
CA GLU A 104 -15.66 41.57 8.69
C GLU A 104 -14.79 40.39 9.10
N MET A 105 -15.25 39.16 8.84
CA MET A 105 -14.41 37.98 8.95
C MET A 105 -13.25 38.15 7.97
N LEU A 106 -12.16 38.74 8.44
CA LEU A 106 -10.96 38.92 7.66
C LEU A 106 -10.31 37.55 7.50
N TYR A 107 -10.40 36.98 6.30
CA TYR A 107 -9.58 35.84 5.93
C TYR A 107 -8.11 36.23 6.11
N ALA A 108 -7.35 35.47 6.90
CA ALA A 108 -5.97 35.77 7.29
C ALA A 108 -4.96 35.82 6.12
N VAL A 109 -5.43 35.66 4.87
CA VAL A 109 -4.62 35.66 3.65
C VAL A 109 -4.36 37.08 3.11
N THR A 110 -5.16 38.10 3.48
CA THR A 110 -5.09 39.42 2.82
C THR A 110 -4.50 40.57 3.65
N ALA A 111 -4.03 40.32 4.87
CA ALA A 111 -3.44 41.39 5.70
C ALA A 111 -1.89 41.41 5.61
N PRO A 112 -1.25 42.53 5.21
CA PRO A 112 0.18 42.71 5.39
C PRO A 112 0.53 42.66 6.89
N PRO A 113 1.72 42.17 7.28
CA PRO A 113 2.07 42.05 8.69
C PRO A 113 2.15 43.44 9.33
N ALA A 114 1.16 43.75 10.17
CA ALA A 114 1.21 44.93 11.02
C ALA A 114 2.28 44.74 12.11
N ALA A 115 3.09 45.77 12.33
CA ALA A 115 4.12 45.76 13.37
C ALA A 115 3.51 45.48 14.76
N PRO A 116 4.20 44.74 15.64
CA PRO A 116 3.60 44.26 16.89
C PRO A 116 3.35 45.43 17.85
N ALA A 117 2.09 45.64 18.23
CA ALA A 117 1.77 46.45 19.40
C ALA A 117 2.12 45.67 20.68
N PRO A 118 2.64 46.32 21.74
CA PRO A 118 3.00 45.62 22.98
C PRO A 118 1.75 45.07 23.67
N ALA A 119 1.69 43.75 23.80
CA ALA A 119 0.63 43.05 24.53
C ALA A 119 0.79 43.25 26.06
N PRO A 120 -0.31 43.31 26.84
CA PRO A 120 -0.23 43.38 28.29
C PRO A 120 0.40 42.10 28.86
N VAL A 121 1.48 42.28 29.62
CA VAL A 121 2.19 41.20 30.30
C VAL A 121 1.37 40.76 31.50
N VAL A 122 0.71 39.60 31.40
CA VAL A 122 0.14 38.91 32.55
C VAL A 122 1.23 37.98 33.10
N THR A 123 1.81 38.34 34.23
CA THR A 123 2.82 37.55 34.93
C THR A 123 2.15 36.35 35.59
N VAL A 124 2.18 35.20 34.93
CA VAL A 124 1.82 33.92 35.54
C VAL A 124 3.11 33.29 36.07
N ALA A 125 3.11 32.89 37.34
CA ALA A 125 4.21 32.13 37.93
C ALA A 125 4.32 30.77 37.22
N TYR A 126 5.25 30.68 36.27
CA TYR A 126 5.62 29.44 35.60
C TYR A 126 6.61 28.70 36.49
N VAL A 127 6.19 27.56 37.06
CA VAL A 127 7.15 26.55 37.51
C VAL A 127 7.69 25.90 36.25
N PRO A 128 9.00 25.97 35.96
CA PRO A 128 9.55 25.30 34.80
C PRO A 128 9.37 23.80 34.95
N ALA A 129 8.45 23.24 34.15
CA ALA A 129 8.51 21.84 33.82
C ALA A 129 9.84 21.62 33.11
N THR A 130 10.64 20.72 33.67
CA THR A 130 11.88 20.21 33.07
C THR A 130 11.59 19.90 31.60
N PRO A 131 12.42 20.34 30.64
CA PRO A 131 12.23 20.00 29.24
C PRO A 131 12.07 18.48 29.13
N PRO A 132 11.01 17.96 28.49
CA PRO A 132 11.06 16.57 28.10
C PRO A 132 12.30 16.43 27.22
N GLU A 133 13.21 15.58 27.67
CA GLU A 133 14.35 15.10 26.92
C GLU A 133 13.92 14.87 25.48
N ALA A 134 14.71 15.43 24.55
CA ALA A 134 14.45 15.50 23.11
C ALA A 134 13.49 14.41 22.66
N ALA A 135 12.29 14.81 22.22
CA ALA A 135 11.27 13.91 21.71
C ALA A 135 11.94 12.83 20.87
N GLN A 136 12.02 11.61 21.41
CA GLN A 136 12.56 10.49 20.67
C GLN A 136 11.70 10.40 19.42
N LEU A 137 12.31 10.68 18.28
CA LEU A 137 11.75 10.35 17.00
C LEU A 137 11.57 8.83 17.05
N ILE A 138 10.37 8.38 17.38
CA ILE A 138 9.98 6.98 17.21
C ILE A 138 9.99 6.81 15.69
N ARG A 139 11.15 6.39 15.17
CA ARG A 139 11.21 5.73 13.88
C ARG A 139 10.24 4.58 14.03
N ALA A 140 9.10 4.68 13.35
CA ALA A 140 8.20 3.55 13.15
C ALA A 140 9.04 2.48 12.46
N GLY A 141 9.68 1.63 13.26
CA GLY A 141 10.28 0.40 12.81
C GLY A 141 9.10 -0.42 12.34
N TYR A 142 8.91 -0.48 11.03
CA TYR A 142 8.31 -1.66 10.46
C TYR A 142 9.10 -2.83 11.05
N THR A 143 8.48 -3.60 11.93
CA THR A 143 9.06 -4.85 12.36
C THR A 143 9.27 -5.64 11.08
N ALA A 144 10.53 -6.01 10.85
CA ALA A 144 10.96 -6.70 9.66
C ALA A 144 9.96 -7.81 9.34
N THR A 145 9.44 -7.75 8.12
CA THR A 145 8.73 -8.82 7.44
C THR A 145 9.32 -10.17 7.87
N PRO A 146 8.52 -11.15 8.33
CA PRO A 146 9.06 -12.49 8.53
C PRO A 146 9.66 -12.91 7.20
N LYS A 147 10.99 -13.12 7.19
CA LYS A 147 11.77 -13.55 6.04
C LYS A 147 10.97 -14.63 5.31
N PRO A 148 10.55 -14.42 4.04
CA PRO A 148 9.84 -15.46 3.33
C PRO A 148 10.74 -16.68 3.37
N LYS A 149 10.19 -17.80 3.85
CA LYS A 149 10.88 -19.07 3.84
C LYS A 149 11.05 -19.39 2.36
N SER A 150 12.19 -19.00 1.79
CA SER A 150 12.58 -19.35 0.44
C SER A 150 12.62 -20.87 0.42
N LEU A 151 11.53 -21.48 -0.01
CA LEU A 151 11.54 -22.84 -0.51
C LEU A 151 12.43 -22.75 -1.73
N ALA A 152 13.71 -23.06 -1.54
CA ALA A 152 14.60 -23.37 -2.63
C ALA A 152 13.91 -24.52 -3.37
N ILE A 153 13.28 -24.19 -4.50
CA ILE A 153 12.88 -25.19 -5.46
C ILE A 153 14.21 -25.73 -5.97
N ASP A 154 14.57 -26.93 -5.53
CA ASP A 154 15.65 -27.68 -6.15
C ASP A 154 15.20 -27.96 -7.59
N LEU A 155 15.71 -27.14 -8.51
CA LEU A 155 15.47 -27.27 -9.94
C LEU A 155 16.25 -28.46 -10.54
N GLY A 156 16.74 -29.39 -9.70
CA GLY A 156 17.47 -30.60 -10.09
C GLY A 156 16.59 -31.74 -10.61
N ASP A 157 15.28 -31.75 -10.30
CA ASP A 157 14.37 -32.85 -10.68
C ASP A 157 13.34 -32.50 -11.77
N ILE A 158 13.46 -31.31 -12.40
CA ILE A 158 12.77 -31.09 -13.67
C ILE A 158 13.57 -31.85 -14.73
N ALA A 159 13.24 -33.14 -14.89
CA ALA A 159 13.67 -33.96 -15.99
C ALA A 159 13.61 -33.13 -17.27
N ALA A 160 14.75 -32.99 -17.94
CA ALA A 160 14.84 -32.36 -19.24
C ALA A 160 13.73 -32.92 -20.15
N PRO A 161 13.07 -32.08 -20.97
CA PRO A 161 12.08 -32.58 -21.90
C PRO A 161 12.75 -33.63 -22.81
N GLY A 162 12.19 -34.84 -22.81
CA GLY A 162 12.62 -35.92 -23.70
C GLY A 162 12.56 -35.47 -25.17
N PRO A 163 13.33 -36.12 -26.07
CA PRO A 163 13.61 -35.64 -27.43
C PRO A 163 12.42 -35.51 -28.39
N ASP A 164 11.18 -35.72 -27.95
CA ASP A 164 9.99 -35.75 -28.81
C ASP A 164 8.99 -34.59 -28.58
N ALA A 165 9.44 -33.46 -28.05
CA ALA A 165 8.62 -32.25 -28.02
C ALA A 165 8.48 -31.67 -29.46
N PRO A 166 7.24 -31.50 -29.99
CA PRO A 166 7.06 -30.94 -31.32
C PRO A 166 7.54 -29.49 -31.36
N ALA A 167 8.34 -29.18 -32.38
CA ALA A 167 8.95 -27.86 -32.60
C ALA A 167 7.93 -26.72 -32.49
N ALA A 168 8.21 -25.79 -31.57
CA ALA A 168 7.44 -24.56 -31.41
C ALA A 168 7.52 -23.71 -32.69
N LYS A 169 6.36 -23.45 -33.28
CA LYS A 169 6.18 -22.59 -34.45
C LYS A 169 6.54 -21.13 -34.08
N PRO A 170 7.25 -20.36 -34.92
CA PRO A 170 7.68 -19.01 -34.56
C PRO A 170 6.50 -18.05 -34.40
N ALA A 171 6.58 -17.20 -33.37
CA ALA A 171 5.59 -16.19 -33.04
C ALA A 171 5.47 -15.10 -34.13
N PRO A 172 4.27 -14.61 -34.46
CA PRO A 172 4.10 -13.50 -35.38
C PRO A 172 4.59 -12.18 -34.78
N THR A 173 5.34 -11.43 -35.58
CA THR A 173 5.91 -10.11 -35.32
C THR A 173 4.84 -9.04 -35.10
N ARG A 174 5.02 -8.26 -34.03
CA ARG A 174 4.24 -7.07 -33.64
C ARG A 174 4.39 -5.95 -34.69
N PRO A 175 3.32 -5.28 -35.15
CA PRO A 175 3.46 -3.97 -35.77
C PRO A 175 3.54 -2.87 -34.69
N ALA A 176 4.46 -1.93 -34.90
CA ALA A 176 4.69 -0.76 -34.06
C ALA A 176 3.46 0.17 -34.04
N ALA A 177 2.98 0.51 -32.84
CA ALA A 177 1.96 1.53 -32.68
C ALA A 177 2.57 2.92 -32.97
N ALA A 178 2.06 3.55 -34.01
CA ALA A 178 2.40 4.90 -34.43
C ALA A 178 2.05 5.94 -33.36
N LYS A 179 2.94 6.92 -33.19
CA LYS A 179 2.73 8.13 -32.39
C LYS A 179 1.62 8.95 -33.04
N HIS A 180 0.49 9.14 -32.36
CA HIS A 180 -0.44 10.23 -32.68
C HIS A 180 -0.19 11.38 -31.70
N SER A 181 0.33 12.47 -32.26
CA SER A 181 0.50 13.77 -31.62
C SER A 181 -0.88 14.42 -31.48
N ALA A 182 -1.41 14.48 -30.27
CA ALA A 182 -2.58 15.30 -29.95
C ALA A 182 -2.10 16.72 -29.64
N ALA A 183 -1.69 17.43 -30.68
CA ALA A 183 -1.54 18.87 -30.71
C ALA A 183 -2.40 19.32 -31.88
N ASP A 184 -3.70 19.43 -31.64
CA ASP A 184 -4.62 20.30 -32.38
C ASP A 184 -5.99 20.28 -31.70
N ALA A 185 -6.57 21.48 -31.57
CA ALA A 185 -7.96 21.80 -31.22
C ALA A 185 -8.38 21.78 -29.73
N PHE A 186 -8.11 22.89 -29.03
CA PHE A 186 -9.14 23.54 -28.21
C PHE A 186 -8.93 25.06 -28.23
N ASP A 187 -9.77 25.78 -28.98
CA ASP A 187 -9.83 27.24 -29.07
C ASP A 187 -10.96 27.76 -28.14
N PRO A 188 -10.65 28.46 -27.04
CA PRO A 188 -11.63 28.90 -26.06
C PRO A 188 -12.13 30.33 -26.34
N ALA A 189 -12.71 30.59 -27.51
CA ALA A 189 -13.20 31.93 -27.88
C ALA A 189 -14.60 31.96 -28.52
N ALA A 190 -15.46 30.98 -28.25
CA ALA A 190 -16.83 30.97 -28.78
C ALA A 190 -17.86 30.41 -27.78
N GLN A 191 -18.03 31.05 -26.62
CA GLN A 191 -19.25 30.84 -25.83
C GLN A 191 -19.59 32.12 -25.05
N GLY A 192 -20.34 33.01 -25.69
CA GLY A 192 -20.80 34.26 -25.09
C GLY A 192 -21.77 35.01 -25.99
N ALA A 193 -23.01 34.52 -26.07
CA ALA A 193 -24.23 35.29 -26.36
C ALA A 193 -25.39 34.32 -26.55
N GLN A 194 -26.19 34.09 -25.50
CA GLN A 194 -27.66 34.08 -25.53
C GLN A 194 -28.16 34.44 -24.13
#